data_AF-A0A1B6LWR3-F1
#
_entry.id   AF-A0A1B6LWR3-F1
#
_cell.length_a   1.000
_cell.length_b   1.000
_cell.length_c   1.000
_cell.angle_alpha   90.00
_cell.angle_beta   90.00
_cell.angle_gamma   90.00
#
_symmetry.space_group_name_H-M   'P 1'
#
loop_
_entity.id
_entity.type
_entity.pdbx_description
1 polymer ?
#
loop_
_entity_poly.entity_id
_entity_poly.type
_entity_poly.pdbx_seq_one_letter_code
_entity_poly.pdbx_strand_id
1 'polypeptide(L)'
;MESHLRYGIAAWGGASKGNLEKVLIKQKKAIRCLANLGYRDSCRESFINLKILTIVSLYIQEVIIHTVTTAQPRHKDQHDHNTRHATDFTLPQHHLRLFEQKPSYKGALYFNKLPEHLKREHPKHLKKRLTEWLLERPFY
;
A
#
# COMPACT_ATOMS: atom_id res chain seq x y z
N MET A 1 2.95 -8.78 -16.53
CA MET A 1 3.96 -8.62 -15.46
C MET A 1 3.32 -8.19 -14.13
N GLU A 2 2.44 -7.18 -14.13
CA GLU A 2 1.72 -6.71 -12.93
C GLU A 2 0.82 -7.78 -12.27
N SER A 3 0.09 -8.59 -13.06
CA SER A 3 -0.79 -9.64 -12.53
C SER A 3 -0.05 -10.73 -11.74
N HIS A 4 1.15 -11.13 -12.19
CA HIS A 4 1.99 -12.11 -11.47
C HIS A 4 2.64 -11.51 -10.22
N LEU A 5 2.99 -10.22 -10.25
CA LEU A 5 3.52 -9.53 -9.06
C LEU A 5 2.45 -9.31 -8.01
N ARG A 6 1.19 -9.09 -8.40
CA ARG A 6 0.05 -9.01 -7.49
C ARG A 6 -0.23 -10.36 -6.81
N TYR A 7 -0.06 -11.46 -7.54
CA TYR A 7 -0.26 -12.79 -6.99
C TYR A 7 0.77 -13.06 -5.88
N GLY A 8 0.28 -13.17 -4.64
CA GLY A 8 1.10 -13.47 -3.47
C GLY A 8 1.83 -12.29 -2.83
N ILE A 9 1.75 -11.06 -3.36
CA ILE A 9 2.42 -9.89 -2.73
C ILE A 9 1.91 -9.61 -1.33
N ALA A 10 0.64 -9.90 -1.05
CA ALA A 10 0.11 -9.87 0.30
C ALA A 10 0.90 -10.83 1.22
N ALA A 11 1.23 -12.04 0.74
CA ALA A 11 1.93 -13.06 1.51
C ALA A 11 3.44 -12.81 1.66
N TRP A 12 4.16 -12.46 0.59
CA TRP A 12 5.62 -12.30 0.64
C TRP A 12 6.08 -10.84 0.83
N GLY A 13 5.27 -9.85 0.48
CA GLY A 13 5.60 -8.43 0.57
C GLY A 13 5.74 -7.94 2.00
N GLY A 14 5.01 -8.54 2.95
CA GLY A 14 5.15 -8.28 4.39
C GLY A 14 6.27 -9.06 5.07
N ALA A 15 6.68 -10.18 4.48
CA ALA A 15 7.59 -11.15 5.10
C ALA A 15 9.07 -10.73 5.03
N SER A 16 9.47 -9.92 4.03
CA SER A 16 10.85 -9.43 3.94
C SER A 16 10.94 -8.11 3.17
N LYS A 17 11.33 -7.04 3.87
CA LYS A 17 11.66 -5.73 3.28
C LYS A 17 12.69 -5.87 2.15
N GLY A 18 13.64 -6.81 2.29
CA GLY A 18 14.67 -7.06 1.28
C GLY A 18 14.12 -7.61 -0.04
N ASN A 19 12.98 -8.31 -0.04
CA ASN A 19 12.37 -8.79 -1.28
C ASN A 19 11.75 -7.65 -2.10
N LEU A 20 11.00 -6.76 -1.43
CA LEU A 20 10.44 -5.56 -2.08
C LEU A 20 11.56 -4.66 -2.62
N GLU A 21 12.64 -4.48 -1.86
CA GLU A 21 13.79 -3.67 -2.28
C GLU A 21 14.47 -4.24 -3.53
N LYS A 22 14.73 -5.55 -3.59
CA LYS A 22 15.31 -6.21 -4.77
C LYS A 22 14.45 -6.00 -6.02
N VAL A 23 13.13 -6.14 -5.90
CA VAL A 23 12.20 -5.92 -7.02
C VAL A 23 12.16 -4.44 -7.42
N LEU A 24 12.15 -3.53 -6.44
CA LEU A 24 12.16 -2.09 -6.68
C LEU A 24 13.44 -1.65 -7.42
N ILE A 25 14.61 -2.21 -7.07
CA ILE A 25 15.87 -1.94 -7.78
C ILE A 25 15.75 -2.36 -9.24
N LYS A 26 15.17 -3.53 -9.53
CA LYS A 26 14.93 -4.00 -10.90
C LYS A 26 13.94 -3.10 -11.64
N GLN A 27 12.84 -2.70 -11.00
CA GLN A 27 11.88 -1.74 -11.57
C GLN A 27 12.56 -0.41 -11.91
N LYS A 28 13.35 0.16 -10.99
CA LYS A 28 14.09 1.41 -11.23
C LYS A 28 15.05 1.30 -12.40
N LYS A 29 15.74 0.17 -12.58
CA LYS A 29 16.58 -0.07 -13.77
C LYS A 29 15.77 -0.03 -15.07
N ALA A 30 14.64 -0.73 -15.11
CA ALA A 30 13.77 -0.73 -16.29
C ALA A 30 13.22 0.68 -16.60
N ILE A 31 12.76 1.41 -15.57
CA ILE A 31 12.28 2.80 -15.73
C ILE A 31 13.37 3.72 -16.26
N ARG A 32 14.61 3.58 -15.78
CA ARG A 32 15.73 4.37 -16.30
C ARG A 32 15.97 4.13 -17.78
N CYS A 33 15.90 2.88 -18.24
CA CYS A 33 16.01 2.56 -19.66
C CYS A 33 14.85 3.16 -20.47
N LEU A 34 13.60 3.03 -19.98
CA LEU A 34 12.41 3.52 -20.68
C LEU A 34 12.37 5.05 -20.79
N ALA A 35 12.84 5.77 -19.76
CA ALA A 35 12.82 7.23 -19.71
C ALA A 35 14.17 7.87 -20.07
N ASN A 36 15.12 7.09 -20.59
CA ASN A 36 16.48 7.52 -20.94
C ASN A 36 17.16 8.36 -19.84
N LEU A 37 17.05 7.89 -18.59
CA LEU A 37 17.60 8.57 -17.42
C LEU A 37 19.05 8.16 -17.16
N GLY A 38 19.86 9.12 -16.71
CA GLY A 38 21.19 8.90 -16.18
C GLY A 38 21.19 8.12 -14.86
N TYR A 39 22.38 7.68 -14.45
CA TYR A 39 22.56 6.87 -13.24
C TYR A 39 22.10 7.60 -11.96
N ARG A 40 22.39 8.89 -11.84
CA ARG A 40 22.05 9.72 -10.68
C ARG A 40 20.65 10.33 -10.74
N ASP A 41 19.98 10.23 -11.89
CA ASP A 41 18.68 10.82 -12.08
C ASP A 41 17.62 10.07 -11.25
N SER A 42 16.67 10.85 -10.74
CA SER A 42 15.54 10.35 -9.99
C SER A 42 14.54 9.67 -10.92
N CYS A 43 14.16 8.43 -10.61
CA CYS A 43 13.08 7.75 -11.33
C CYS A 43 11.68 8.23 -10.90
N ARG A 44 11.56 9.10 -9.89
CA ARG A 44 10.27 9.50 -9.30
C ARG A 44 9.32 10.01 -10.37
N GLU A 45 9.78 10.99 -11.14
CA GLU A 45 8.98 11.66 -12.15
C GLU A 45 8.62 10.70 -13.29
N SER A 46 9.55 9.83 -13.69
CA SER A 46 9.28 8.81 -14.69
C SER A 46 8.24 7.78 -14.25
N PHE A 47 8.20 7.40 -12.97
CA PHE A 47 7.11 6.54 -12.47
C PHE A 47 5.74 7.20 -12.62
N ILE A 48 5.64 8.51 -12.32
CA ILE A 48 4.41 9.30 -12.45
C ILE A 48 4.02 9.42 -13.93
N ASN A 49 4.95 9.88 -14.78
CA ASN A 49 4.71 10.13 -16.20
C ASN A 49 4.35 8.86 -16.97
N LEU A 50 5.02 7.74 -16.66
CA LEU A 50 4.71 6.44 -17.27
C LEU A 50 3.47 5.79 -16.65
N LYS A 51 2.89 6.36 -15.59
CA LYS A 51 1.77 5.81 -14.82
C LYS A 51 2.06 4.37 -14.34
N ILE A 52 3.26 4.15 -13.82
CA ILE A 52 3.70 2.85 -13.30
C ILE A 52 3.74 2.90 -11.78
N LEU A 53 3.03 1.97 -11.13
CA LEU A 53 3.14 1.79 -9.68
C LEU A 53 4.46 1.12 -9.29
N THR A 54 5.08 1.64 -8.23
CA THR A 54 6.20 0.93 -7.58
C THR A 54 5.70 -0.35 -6.92
N ILE A 55 6.58 -1.34 -6.76
CA ILE A 55 6.24 -2.58 -6.05
C ILE A 55 5.78 -2.31 -4.61
N VAL A 56 6.32 -1.27 -3.97
CA VAL A 56 5.89 -0.82 -2.63
C VAL A 56 4.46 -0.28 -2.67
N SER A 57 4.13 0.52 -3.67
CA SER A 57 2.77 1.05 -3.86
C SER A 57 1.76 -0.06 -4.17
N LEU A 58 2.15 -1.06 -4.98
CA LEU A 58 1.35 -2.25 -5.22
C LEU A 58 1.11 -3.04 -3.93
N TYR A 59 2.14 -3.22 -3.10
CA TYR A 59 1.99 -3.88 -1.81
C TYR A 59 1.03 -3.12 -0.89
N ILE A 60 1.20 -1.79 -0.75
CA ILE A 60 0.32 -0.92 0.06
C ILE A 60 -1.14 -1.07 -0.39
N GLN A 61 -1.40 -0.98 -1.70
CA GLN A 61 -2.74 -1.16 -2.26
C GLN A 61 -3.31 -2.53 -1.88
N GLU A 62 -2.56 -3.60 -2.09
CA GLU A 62 -3.05 -4.97 -1.88
C GLU A 62 -3.45 -5.20 -0.43
N VAL A 63 -2.60 -4.80 0.53
CA VAL A 63 -2.89 -5.03 1.96
C VAL A 63 -4.04 -4.16 2.46
N ILE A 64 -4.19 -2.93 1.95
CA ILE A 64 -5.34 -2.07 2.28
C ILE A 64 -6.63 -2.70 1.76
N ILE A 65 -6.67 -3.14 0.50
CA ILE A 65 -7.85 -3.77 -0.08
C ILE A 65 -8.20 -5.04 0.68
N HIS A 66 -7.22 -5.90 0.97
CA HIS A 66 -7.41 -7.10 1.77
C HIS A 66 -8.06 -6.80 3.14
N THR A 67 -7.58 -5.76 3.83
CA THR A 67 -8.09 -5.34 5.15
C THR A 67 -9.54 -4.85 5.07
N VAL A 68 -9.86 -4.04 4.06
CA VAL A 68 -11.22 -3.53 3.83
C VAL A 68 -12.18 -4.66 3.47
N THR A 69 -11.74 -5.67 2.72
CA THR A 69 -12.58 -6.82 2.34
C THR A 69 -12.78 -7.83 3.46
N THR A 70 -11.87 -7.92 4.44
CA THR A 70 -11.93 -8.89 5.54
C THR A 70 -12.68 -8.38 6.77
N ALA A 71 -13.32 -7.20 6.68
CA ALA A 71 -14.20 -6.64 7.72
C ALA A 71 -13.57 -6.62 9.13
N GLN A 72 -12.33 -6.13 9.24
CA GLN A 72 -11.66 -5.98 10.53
C GLN A 72 -12.37 -4.97 11.45
N PRO A 73 -12.26 -5.15 12.79
CA PRO A 73 -12.86 -4.24 13.76
C PRO A 73 -12.33 -2.81 13.62
N ARG A 74 -13.23 -1.85 13.72
CA ARG A 74 -12.94 -0.41 13.70
C ARG A 74 -13.14 0.19 15.07
N HIS A 75 -12.58 1.38 15.30
CA HIS A 75 -12.77 2.09 16.58
C HIS A 75 -14.25 2.37 16.90
N LYS A 76 -15.09 2.61 15.87
CA LYS A 76 -16.54 2.80 16.06
C LYS A 76 -17.25 1.56 16.62
N ASP A 77 -16.69 0.37 16.45
CA ASP A 77 -17.31 -0.88 16.94
C ASP A 77 -17.01 -1.09 18.44
N GLN A 78 -16.13 -0.26 19.03
CA GLN A 78 -15.68 -0.36 20.42
C GLN A 78 -16.24 0.76 21.32
N HIS A 79 -16.77 1.85 20.75
CA HIS A 79 -17.27 3.00 21.50
C HIS A 79 -18.52 3.64 20.85
N ASP A 80 -19.50 4.00 21.68
CA ASP A 80 -20.79 4.61 21.29
C ASP A 80 -20.70 6.10 20.85
N HIS A 81 -19.50 6.67 20.83
CA HIS A 81 -19.30 8.09 20.52
C HIS A 81 -18.34 8.28 19.34
N ASN A 82 -18.73 9.14 18.39
CA ASN A 82 -17.98 9.40 17.17
C ASN A 82 -16.69 10.19 17.45
N THR A 83 -15.55 9.50 17.49
CA THR A 83 -14.23 10.15 17.53
C THR A 83 -13.74 10.50 16.13
N ARG A 84 -12.80 11.45 16.03
CA ARG A 84 -12.16 11.84 14.75
C ARG A 84 -11.52 10.67 13.99
N HIS A 85 -11.24 9.56 14.68
CA HIS A 85 -10.64 8.34 14.16
C HIS A 85 -11.63 7.15 14.14
N ALA A 86 -12.94 7.40 14.21
CA ALA A 86 -13.96 6.35 14.26
C ALA A 86 -13.93 5.41 13.04
N THR A 87 -13.49 5.92 11.88
CA THR A 87 -13.32 5.12 10.65
C THR A 87 -12.01 4.35 10.62
N ASP A 88 -11.06 4.60 11.51
CA ASP A 88 -9.79 3.88 11.54
C ASP A 88 -9.97 2.47 12.11
N PHE A 89 -9.17 1.54 11.60
CA PHE A 89 -9.09 0.17 12.12
C PHE A 89 -8.39 0.17 13.47
N THR A 90 -8.90 -0.60 14.43
CA THR A 90 -8.20 -0.77 15.70
C THR A 90 -7.01 -1.71 15.51
N LEU A 91 -5.83 -1.26 15.93
CA LEU A 91 -4.59 -2.02 15.85
C LEU A 91 -4.42 -2.81 17.16
N PRO A 92 -4.48 -4.15 17.15
CA PRO A 92 -4.36 -4.93 18.36
C PRO A 92 -2.94 -4.81 18.93
N GLN A 93 -2.84 -4.67 20.26
CA GLN A 93 -1.56 -4.72 20.96
C GLN A 93 -0.95 -6.11 20.80
N HIS A 94 0.35 -6.17 20.49
CA HIS A 94 1.06 -7.42 20.27
C HIS A 94 2.53 -7.23 20.63
N HIS A 95 3.19 -8.33 21.02
CA HIS A 95 4.60 -8.34 21.42
C HIS A 95 5.54 -8.84 20.31
N LEU A 96 5.00 -9.59 19.34
CA LEU A 96 5.79 -10.25 18.30
C LEU A 96 5.84 -9.41 17.02
N ARG A 97 7.05 -9.10 16.54
CA ARG A 97 7.26 -8.44 15.23
C ARG A 97 6.64 -9.20 14.06
N LEU A 98 6.52 -10.52 14.17
CA LEU A 98 5.84 -11.34 13.15
C LEU A 98 4.36 -10.97 13.01
N PHE A 99 3.72 -10.55 14.11
CA PHE A 99 2.33 -10.10 14.08
C PHE A 99 2.18 -8.82 13.25
N GLU A 100 3.18 -7.92 13.29
CA GLU A 100 3.20 -6.72 12.45
C GLU A 100 3.33 -7.02 10.96
N GLN A 101 3.80 -8.21 10.57
CA GLN A 101 3.97 -8.60 9.18
C GLN A 101 2.68 -9.14 8.56
N LYS A 102 1.65 -9.40 9.38
CA LYS A 102 0.35 -9.87 8.89
C LYS A 102 -0.21 -8.85 7.89
N PRO A 103 -0.73 -9.29 6.73
CA PRO A 103 -1.30 -8.39 5.73
C PRO A 103 -2.42 -7.53 6.30
N SER A 104 -3.23 -8.11 7.18
CA SER A 104 -4.31 -7.42 7.85
C SER A 104 -3.81 -6.33 8.81
N TYR A 105 -2.76 -6.61 9.59
CA TYR A 105 -2.13 -5.60 10.44
C TYR A 105 -1.50 -4.46 9.63
N LYS A 106 -0.69 -4.79 8.60
CA LYS A 106 -0.09 -3.77 7.73
C LYS A 106 -1.13 -2.96 6.98
N GLY A 107 -2.19 -3.60 6.48
CA GLY A 107 -3.24 -2.94 5.75
C GLY A 107 -4.08 -2.01 6.63
N ALA A 108 -4.42 -2.42 7.86
CA ALA A 108 -5.02 -1.54 8.86
C ALA A 108 -4.12 -0.33 9.17
N LEU A 109 -2.82 -0.58 9.42
CA LEU A 109 -1.84 0.46 9.68
C LEU A 109 -1.71 1.46 8.52
N TYR A 110 -1.69 0.99 7.28
CA TYR A 110 -1.58 1.84 6.10
C TYR A 110 -2.89 2.58 5.81
N PHE A 111 -4.04 1.91 5.98
CA PHE A 111 -5.36 2.54 5.82
C PHE A 111 -5.53 3.73 6.78
N ASN A 112 -5.14 3.57 8.05
CA ASN A 112 -5.25 4.62 9.05
C ASN A 112 -4.40 5.87 8.71
N LYS A 113 -3.36 5.71 7.88
CA LYS A 113 -2.51 6.81 7.38
C LYS A 113 -3.02 7.45 6.10
N LEU A 114 -4.07 6.92 5.47
CA LEU A 114 -4.64 7.52 4.27
C LEU A 114 -5.27 8.89 4.59
N PRO A 115 -5.36 9.80 3.61
CA PRO A 115 -6.16 11.00 3.76
C PRO A 115 -7.65 10.66 3.87
N GLU A 116 -8.39 11.49 4.60
CA GLU A 116 -9.81 11.27 4.92
C GLU A 116 -10.72 11.08 3.70
N HIS A 117 -10.43 11.77 2.58
CA HIS A 117 -11.22 11.61 1.36
C HIS A 117 -11.13 10.20 0.77
N LEU A 118 -10.02 9.49 0.95
CA LEU A 118 -9.89 8.08 0.54
C LEU A 118 -10.56 7.14 1.54
N LYS A 119 -10.47 7.45 2.85
CA LYS A 119 -11.10 6.61 3.89
C LYS A 119 -12.63 6.59 3.79
N ARG A 120 -13.23 7.68 3.32
CA ARG A 120 -14.68 7.83 3.14
C ARG A 120 -15.20 7.26 1.82
N GLU A 121 -14.32 6.84 0.94
CA GLU A 121 -14.70 6.29 -0.36
C GLU A 121 -15.40 4.93 -0.20
N HIS A 122 -16.38 4.66 -1.07
CA HIS A 122 -17.06 3.36 -1.05
C HIS A 122 -16.09 2.23 -1.44
N PRO A 123 -16.13 1.04 -0.79
CA PRO A 123 -15.19 -0.06 -1.07
C PRO A 123 -15.05 -0.43 -2.55
N LYS A 124 -16.16 -0.33 -3.32
CA LYS A 124 -16.18 -0.56 -4.78
C LYS A 124 -15.27 0.40 -5.57
N HIS A 125 -15.11 1.64 -5.13
CA HIS A 125 -14.30 2.66 -5.80
C HIS A 125 -12.94 2.88 -5.16
N LEU A 126 -12.77 2.45 -3.90
CA LEU A 126 -11.54 2.60 -3.13
C LEU A 126 -10.32 2.11 -3.91
N LYS A 127 -10.40 0.94 -4.56
CA LYS A 127 -9.28 0.39 -5.33
C LYS A 127 -8.84 1.35 -6.44
N LYS A 128 -9.78 1.92 -7.18
CA LYS A 128 -9.51 2.86 -8.27
C LYS A 128 -8.89 4.14 -7.74
N ARG A 129 -9.53 4.79 -6.77
CA ARG A 129 -9.06 6.05 -6.16
C ARG A 129 -7.70 5.89 -5.48
N LEU A 130 -7.48 4.78 -4.80
CA LEU A 130 -6.19 4.46 -4.18
C LEU A 130 -5.11 4.26 -5.25
N THR A 131 -5.43 3.63 -6.39
CA THR A 131 -4.50 3.50 -7.52
C THR A 131 -4.09 4.89 -8.02
N GLU A 132 -5.06 5.75 -8.30
CA GLU A 132 -4.82 7.13 -8.77
C GLU A 132 -3.93 7.89 -7.79
N TRP A 133 -4.24 7.82 -6.50
CA TRP A 133 -3.47 8.50 -5.46
C TRP A 133 -2.02 7.99 -5.32
N LEU A 134 -1.81 6.68 -5.47
CA LEU A 134 -0.50 6.03 -5.42
C LEU A 134 0.34 6.30 -6.68
N LEU A 135 -0.29 6.47 -7.84
CA LEU A 135 0.40 6.79 -9.09
C LEU A 135 1.04 8.17 -9.06
N GLU A 136 0.40 9.14 -8.41
CA GLU A 136 0.94 10.49 -8.19
C GLU A 136 2.02 10.52 -7.11
N ARG A 137 2.13 9.48 -6.27
CA ARG A 137 3.00 9.46 -5.08
C ARG A 137 3.81 8.16 -5.04
N PRO A 138 4.91 8.06 -5.81
CA PRO A 138 5.76 6.87 -5.78
C PRO A 138 6.38 6.65 -4.39
N PHE A 139 6.03 5.53 -3.74
CA PHE A 139 6.63 5.10 -2.48
C PHE A 139 7.82 4.16 -2.70
N TYR A 140 8.88 4.34 -1.93
CA TYR A 140 10.07 3.47 -1.87
C TYR A 140 10.68 3.44 -0.48
#